data_AF-A0A510TG85-F1
#
_entry.id   AF-A0A510TG85-F1
#
_cell.length_a   1.000
_cell.length_b   1.000
_cell.length_c   1.000
_cell.angle_alpha   90.00
_cell.angle_beta   90.00
_cell.angle_gamma   90.00
#
_symmetry.space_group_name_H-M   'P 1'
#
loop_
_entity.id
_entity.type
_entity.pdbx_description
1 polymer ?
#
loop_
_entity_poly.entity_id
_entity_poly.type
_entity_poly.pdbx_seq_one_letter_code
_entity_poly.pdbx_strand_id
1 'polypeptide(L)' 'MPFGRDLAPGALHRPDPHDQAVARISWCIAERSIGAGTSEVGAGKTVPVRTRLDTLR' A
#
# COMPACT_ATOMS: atom_id res chain seq x y z
N MET A 1 -3.02 -14.99 -12.53
CA MET A 1 -2.93 -15.10 -11.04
C MET A 1 -4.08 -14.30 -10.43
N PRO A 2 -4.77 -14.80 -9.38
CA PRO A 2 -5.99 -14.18 -8.83
C PRO A 2 -5.78 -12.78 -8.23
N PHE A 3 -4.56 -12.46 -7.77
CA PHE A 3 -4.21 -11.14 -7.21
C PHE A 3 -3.26 -10.38 -8.14
N GLY A 4 -3.74 -10.10 -9.36
CA GLY A 4 -3.02 -9.36 -10.39
C GLY A 4 -2.90 -7.86 -10.10
N ARG A 5 -2.03 -7.17 -10.86
CA ARG A 5 -1.92 -5.70 -10.81
C ARG A 5 -3.20 -5.00 -11.26
N ASP A 6 -4.04 -5.68 -12.02
CA ASP A 6 -5.33 -5.17 -12.50
C ASP A 6 -6.42 -5.21 -11.41
N LEU A 7 -6.18 -5.93 -10.31
CA LEU A 7 -7.07 -5.92 -9.17
C LEU A 7 -6.96 -4.59 -8.43
N ALA A 8 -8.05 -3.83 -8.39
CA ALA A 8 -8.10 -2.54 -7.70
C ALA A 8 -7.72 -2.69 -6.21
N PRO A 9 -6.95 -1.76 -5.62
CA PRO A 9 -6.57 -1.85 -4.20
C PRO A 9 -7.78 -1.94 -3.26
N GLY A 10 -8.89 -1.28 -3.61
CA GLY A 10 -10.14 -1.31 -2.85
C GLY A 10 -10.93 -2.62 -2.93
N ALA A 11 -10.57 -3.53 -3.84
CA ALA A 11 -11.22 -4.85 -3.95
C ALA A 11 -10.59 -5.90 -3.02
N LEU A 12 -9.50 -5.56 -2.33
CA LEU A 12 -8.87 -6.41 -1.33
C LEU A 12 -9.49 -6.17 0.04
N HIS A 13 -9.55 -7.23 0.86
CA HIS A 13 -9.88 -7.08 2.27
C HIS A 13 -8.93 -6.06 2.92
N ARG A 14 -9.47 -5.16 3.76
CA ARG A 14 -8.74 -4.09 4.44
C ARG A 14 -8.50 -4.46 5.91
N PRO A 15 -7.38 -5.13 6.22
CA PRO A 15 -6.99 -5.35 7.61
C PRO A 15 -6.26 -4.10 8.14
N ASP A 16 -6.27 -3.88 9.46
CA ASP A 16 -5.60 -2.75 10.11
C ASP A 16 -4.14 -2.48 9.64
N PRO A 17 -3.30 -3.50 9.37
CA PRO A 17 -1.95 -3.28 8.87
C PRO A 17 -1.89 -2.54 7.51
N HIS A 18 -2.94 -2.64 6.68
CA HIS A 18 -3.03 -1.92 5.42
C HIS A 18 -3.14 -0.41 5.65
N ASP A 19 -4.08 0.03 6.50
CA ASP A 19 -4.28 1.45 6.80
C ASP A 19 -3.05 2.05 7.48
N GLN A 20 -2.41 1.30 8.38
CA GLN A 20 -1.15 1.71 9.01
C GLN A 20 -0.01 1.88 7.98
N ALA A 21 0.07 1.00 6.99
CA ALA A 21 1.04 1.13 5.91
C ALA A 21 0.75 2.35 5.02
N VAL A 22 -0.52 2.61 4.69
CA VAL A 22 -0.93 3.81 3.93
C VAL A 22 -0.55 5.09 4.69
N ALA A 23 -0.75 5.14 6.00
CA ALA A 23 -0.36 6.27 6.84
C ALA A 23 1.16 6.51 6.82
N ARG A 24 1.97 5.46 6.99
CA ARG A 24 3.44 5.56 6.94
C ARG A 24 3.96 6.02 5.57
N ILE A 25 3.39 5.51 4.48
CA ILE A 25 3.72 5.94 3.12
C ILE A 25 3.36 7.41 2.94
N SER A 26 2.19 7.83 3.43
CA SER A 26 1.75 9.23 3.35
C SER A 26 2.68 10.16 4.10
N TRP A 27 3.17 9.75 5.27
CA TRP A 27 4.18 10.48 6.03
C TRP A 27 5.51 10.57 5.26
N CYS A 28 6.01 9.47 4.70
CA CYS A 28 7.25 9.48 3.91
C CYS A 28 7.17 10.46 2.73
N ILE A 29 6.01 10.53 2.06
CA ILE A 29 5.78 11.46 0.96
C ILE A 29 5.77 12.92 1.47
N ALA A 30 5.07 13.19 2.57
CA ALA A 30 4.98 14.53 3.15
C ALA A 30 6.36 15.05 3.58
N GLU A 31 7.16 14.20 4.22
CA GLU A 31 8.51 14.53 4.70
C GLU A 31 9.61 14.40 3.63
N ARG A 32 9.25 14.03 2.39
CA ARG A 32 10.22 13.76 1.31
C ARG A 32 11.32 12.77 1.72
N SER A 33 10.93 11.76 2.50
CA SER A 33 11.80 10.73 3.07
C SER A 33 11.68 9.41 2.33
N ILE A 34 12.69 8.54 2.46
CA ILE A 34 12.69 7.18 1.92
C ILE A 34 12.23 6.22 3.02
N GLY A 35 11.10 5.53 2.79
CA GLY A 35 10.57 4.49 3.67
C GLY A 35 10.84 3.08 3.14
N ALA A 36 11.12 2.14 4.04
CA ALA A 36 11.21 0.71 3.73
C ALA A 36 10.17 -0.07 4.54
N GLY A 37 9.48 -1.00 3.88
CA GLY A 37 8.47 -1.86 4.50
C GLY A 37 8.74 -3.33 4.18
N THR A 38 8.74 -4.18 5.21
CA THR A 38 8.96 -5.62 5.08
C THR A 38 7.70 -6.39 5.43
N SER A 39 7.53 -7.55 4.78
CA SER A 39 6.46 -8.51 5.04
C SER A 39 6.83 -9.83 4.36
N GLU A 40 6.10 -10.89 4.69
CA GLU A 40 6.14 -12.14 3.94
C GLU A 40 5.78 -11.93 2.45
N VAL A 41 6.21 -12.87 1.59
CA VAL A 41 5.78 -12.97 0.20
C VAL A 41 4.26 -13.16 0.16
N GLY A 42 3.57 -12.45 -0.74
CA GLY A 42 2.12 -12.57 -0.87
C GLY A 42 1.29 -11.77 0.15
N ALA A 43 1.89 -11.20 1.20
CA ALA A 43 1.19 -10.41 2.21
C ALA A 43 0.64 -9.04 1.73
N GLY A 44 0.75 -8.73 0.43
CA GLY A 44 0.13 -7.52 -0.13
C GLY A 44 0.88 -6.21 0.14
N LYS A 45 2.16 -6.21 0.50
CA LYS A 45 2.95 -4.99 0.80
C LYS A 45 2.95 -3.91 -0.29
N THR A 46 2.64 -4.27 -1.54
CA THR A 46 2.55 -3.32 -2.67
C THR A 46 1.19 -2.63 -2.77
N VAL A 47 0.15 -3.14 -2.10
CA VAL A 47 -1.22 -2.63 -2.15
C VAL A 47 -1.37 -1.25 -1.48
N PRO A 48 -0.77 -0.99 -0.30
CA PRO A 48 -0.80 0.34 0.31
C PRO A 48 -0.17 1.43 -0.58
N VAL A 49 0.94 1.10 -1.26
CA VAL A 49 1.59 2.01 -2.23
C VAL A 49 0.64 2.35 -3.38
N ARG A 50 0.00 1.34 -3.96
CA ARG A 50 -0.99 1.53 -5.05
C ARG A 50 -2.19 2.35 -4.59
N THR A 51 -2.67 2.11 -3.37
CA THR A 51 -3.76 2.89 -2.75
C THR A 51 -3.36 4.36 -2.65
N ARG A 52 -2.14 4.65 -2.15
CA ARG A 52 -1.65 6.03 -2.04
C ARG A 52 -1.48 6.68 -3.41
N LEU A 53 -0.93 5.98 -4.40
CA LEU A 53 -0.81 6.47 -5.77
C LEU A 53 -2.17 6.84 -6.40
N ASP A 54 -3.21 6.08 -6.09
CA ASP A 54 -4.58 6.37 -6.57
C ASP A 54 -5.10 7.71 -6.02
N THR A 55 -4.76 8.05 -4.77
CA THR A 55 -5.11 9.32 -4.11
C THR A 55 -4.23 10.51 -4.49
N LEU A 56 -3.17 10.31 -5.27
CA LEU A 56 -2.24 11.36 -5.72
C LEU A 56 -2.55 11.85 -7.14
N ARG A 57 -3.61 11.35 -7.77
CA ARG A 57 -4.06 11.77 -9.08
C ARG A 57 -4.75 13.13 -9.05
#